data_AF-A0A9P8SN06-F1
#
_entry.id   AF-A0A9P8SN06-F1
#
_cell.length_a   1.000
_cell.length_b   1.000
_cell.length_c   1.000
_cell.angle_alpha   90.00
_cell.angle_beta   90.00
_cell.angle_gamma   90.00
#
_symmetry.space_group_name_H-M   'P 1'
#
loop_
_entity.id
_entity.type
_entity.pdbx_description
1 polymer ?
#
loop_
_entity_poly.entity_id
_entity_poly.type
_entity_poly.pdbx_seq_one_letter_code
_entity_poly.pdbx_strand_id
1 'polypeptide(L)'
;MGRKMKAAVRTSVPRTTRSQTAASTAVTASAPAERPQGKSTALDKPARPTSSATAAAAAAPTRKAPVARRPALPTLFFASATAWEAWLSAQQPSASSGVWLKLAKKASGVASVSYDAAVDAALCHGWIDGQRRRCDDDDEALRFFLQRFTPRRRRSVWSRRNVARVAALLAEGRMAPAGLREVDAARADGRWERAY
;
A
#
# COMPACT_ATOMS: atom_id res chain seq x y z
N MET A 1 -14.00 -67.03 -14.93
CA MET A 1 -12.69 -67.40 -14.34
C MET A 1 -11.82 -66.14 -14.38
N GLY A 2 -11.02 -65.75 -13.38
CA GLY A 2 -10.80 -66.29 -12.03
C GLY A 2 -10.46 -65.15 -11.04
N ARG A 3 -10.52 -65.43 -9.73
CA ARG A 3 -10.32 -64.46 -8.63
C ARG A 3 -8.83 -64.24 -8.30
N LYS A 4 -8.55 -63.27 -7.40
CA LYS A 4 -7.42 -63.13 -6.43
C LYS A 4 -6.49 -61.92 -6.69
N MET A 5 -5.99 -61.14 -5.71
CA MET A 5 -6.30 -60.99 -4.27
C MET A 5 -6.10 -59.53 -3.80
N LYS A 6 -6.61 -59.24 -2.60
CA LYS A 6 -6.34 -58.06 -1.76
C LYS A 6 -4.84 -57.85 -1.47
N ALA A 7 -4.44 -56.59 -1.26
CA ALA A 7 -3.53 -56.20 -0.19
C ALA A 7 -3.85 -54.76 0.26
N ALA A 8 -4.00 -54.55 1.57
CA ALA A 8 -4.14 -53.23 2.18
C ALA A 8 -2.98 -53.02 3.15
N VAL A 9 -2.37 -51.83 3.13
CA VAL A 9 -1.32 -51.44 4.09
C VAL A 9 -1.77 -50.17 4.82
N ARG A 10 -2.07 -50.33 6.12
CA ARG A 10 -2.26 -49.25 7.09
C ARG A 10 -1.04 -49.19 8.00
N THR A 11 -0.25 -48.10 7.95
CA THR A 11 0.63 -47.59 9.01
C THR A 11 1.37 -46.36 8.47
N SER A 12 1.72 -45.33 9.23
CA SER A 12 1.44 -44.99 10.63
C SER A 12 1.63 -43.49 10.84
N VAL A 13 0.80 -42.86 11.69
CA VAL A 13 1.02 -41.46 12.13
C VAL A 13 1.90 -41.45 13.37
N PRO A 14 3.04 -40.74 13.40
CA PRO A 14 3.76 -40.48 14.65
C PRO A 14 3.04 -39.39 15.45
N ARG A 15 2.55 -39.76 16.63
CA ARG A 15 1.94 -38.85 17.62
C ARG A 15 2.98 -38.55 18.70
N THR A 16 3.70 -37.43 18.56
CA THR A 16 4.69 -36.99 19.56
C THR A 16 4.04 -36.11 20.63
N THR A 17 4.64 -36.14 21.82
CA THR A 17 3.97 -35.89 23.11
C THR A 17 3.93 -34.43 23.59
N ARG A 18 2.88 -34.16 24.35
CA ARG A 18 2.71 -33.05 25.32
C ARG A 18 3.96 -32.83 26.20
N SER A 19 4.36 -31.57 26.33
CA SER A 19 5.02 -31.06 27.54
C SER A 19 4.21 -29.88 28.08
N GLN A 20 3.90 -29.91 29.37
CA GLN A 20 3.33 -28.82 30.15
C GLN A 20 4.29 -28.53 31.31
N THR A 21 4.51 -27.26 31.60
CA THR A 21 4.81 -26.79 32.96
C THR A 21 4.35 -25.34 33.09
N ALA A 22 3.93 -24.97 34.31
CA ALA A 22 3.25 -23.70 34.60
C ALA A 22 3.93 -22.97 35.77
N ALA A 23 3.76 -21.65 35.83
CA ALA A 23 3.73 -20.78 37.02
C ALA A 23 3.52 -19.34 36.50
N SER A 24 2.48 -18.61 36.92
CA SER A 24 2.38 -17.86 38.20
C SER A 24 3.45 -16.76 38.30
N THR A 25 3.11 -15.48 38.42
CA THR A 25 2.52 -14.87 39.63
C THR A 25 1.84 -13.52 39.30
N ALA A 26 0.85 -13.10 40.10
CA ALA A 26 0.19 -11.78 40.00
C ALA A 26 0.35 -10.95 41.29
N VAL A 27 0.74 -9.67 41.16
CA VAL A 27 0.87 -8.60 42.19
C VAL A 27 0.91 -7.24 41.43
N THR A 28 0.40 -6.07 41.83
CA THR A 28 -0.69 -5.59 42.74
C THR A 28 -1.00 -4.11 42.36
N ALA A 29 -1.99 -3.47 42.99
CA ALA A 29 -2.33 -2.02 42.91
C ALA A 29 -1.11 -1.07 43.15
N SER A 30 -1.10 0.22 42.77
CA SER A 30 -2.00 1.28 43.26
C SER A 30 -1.82 2.64 42.54
N ALA A 31 -2.85 3.49 42.59
CA ALA A 31 -2.82 4.95 42.35
C ALA A 31 -2.48 5.70 43.68
N PRO A 32 -2.54 7.04 43.86
CA PRO A 32 -3.11 8.11 43.01
C PRO A 32 -2.33 9.48 43.02
N ALA A 33 -3.05 10.57 42.72
CA ALA A 33 -2.73 11.99 42.99
C ALA A 33 -1.69 12.69 42.07
N GLU A 34 -1.76 13.99 41.76
CA GLU A 34 -2.84 14.98 41.92
C GLU A 34 -2.70 16.11 40.87
N ARG A 35 -3.69 17.01 40.81
CA ARG A 35 -3.65 18.25 40.01
C ARG A 35 -3.59 19.44 40.98
N PRO A 36 -2.99 20.57 40.59
CA PRO A 36 -3.75 21.81 40.79
C PRO A 36 -3.79 22.74 39.57
N GLN A 37 -4.73 23.67 39.62
CA GLN A 37 -4.93 24.72 38.63
C GLN A 37 -4.21 26.01 39.06
N GLY A 38 -3.65 26.75 38.11
CA GLY A 38 -3.35 28.19 38.26
C GLY A 38 -4.40 29.02 37.52
N LYS A 39 -5.00 30.01 38.19
CA LYS A 39 -5.93 31.00 37.62
C LYS A 39 -5.22 32.37 37.44
N SER A 40 -5.99 33.35 36.93
CA SER A 40 -5.69 34.80 36.89
C SER A 40 -4.88 35.27 35.66
N THR A 41 -5.19 36.38 34.97
CA THR A 41 -6.28 37.38 35.13
C THR A 41 -6.59 38.07 33.79
N ALA A 42 -7.70 38.81 33.71
CA ALA A 42 -8.12 39.62 32.55
C ALA A 42 -7.51 41.04 32.54
N LEU A 43 -8.04 41.92 31.65
CA LEU A 43 -7.67 43.34 31.34
C LEU A 43 -6.66 43.48 30.19
N ASP A 44 -6.77 44.43 29.25
CA ASP A 44 -7.89 45.32 28.87
C ASP A 44 -7.73 45.77 27.40
N LYS A 45 -8.75 46.36 26.76
CA LYS A 45 -8.73 46.80 25.35
C LYS A 45 -9.06 48.29 25.20
N PRO A 46 -8.10 49.13 24.76
CA PRO A 46 -8.39 50.42 24.18
C PRO A 46 -8.43 50.39 22.64
N ALA A 47 -9.00 51.43 22.04
CA ALA A 47 -9.34 51.51 20.63
C ALA A 47 -8.31 52.26 19.75
N ARG A 48 -8.52 52.09 18.44
CA ARG A 48 -7.86 52.70 17.27
C ARG A 48 -7.81 54.25 17.30
N PRO A 49 -6.72 54.84 16.75
CA PRO A 49 -6.80 56.07 15.94
C PRO A 49 -6.51 55.83 14.44
N THR A 50 -6.80 56.83 13.62
CA THR A 50 -6.97 56.77 12.14
C THR A 50 -5.86 57.43 11.32
N SER A 51 -5.70 56.99 10.05
CA SER A 51 -4.94 57.63 8.95
C SER A 51 -3.41 57.71 9.12
N SER A 52 -2.57 57.82 8.08
CA SER A 52 -2.81 58.01 6.62
C SER A 52 -1.82 57.17 5.78
N ALA A 53 -2.01 57.13 4.47
CA ALA A 53 -1.25 56.32 3.50
C ALA A 53 0.17 56.85 3.17
N THR A 54 1.03 55.99 2.61
CA THR A 54 1.96 56.31 1.50
C THR A 54 2.57 55.04 0.87
N ALA A 55 2.80 55.09 -0.45
CA ALA A 55 3.64 54.19 -1.29
C ALA A 55 3.27 52.71 -1.41
N ALA A 56 2.66 52.36 -2.55
CA ALA A 56 2.70 51.00 -3.09
C ALA A 56 4.08 50.73 -3.72
N ALA A 57 4.86 49.83 -3.13
CA ALA A 57 6.02 49.21 -3.78
C ALA A 57 5.61 47.83 -4.31
N ALA A 58 5.58 47.67 -5.63
CA ALA A 58 5.22 46.40 -6.27
C ALA A 58 6.29 45.33 -6.00
N ALA A 59 6.06 44.48 -5.01
CA ALA A 59 6.88 43.30 -4.77
C ALA A 59 6.74 42.34 -5.96
N ALA A 60 7.79 42.22 -6.77
CA ALA A 60 7.83 41.33 -7.91
C ALA A 60 7.52 39.88 -7.48
N PRO A 61 6.76 39.10 -8.28
CA PRO A 61 6.48 37.71 -7.95
C PRO A 61 7.78 36.92 -7.91
N THR A 62 8.14 36.42 -6.72
CA THR A 62 9.31 35.57 -6.54
C THR A 62 9.13 34.30 -7.37
N ARG A 63 9.87 34.20 -8.47
CA ARG A 63 9.85 33.04 -9.36
C ARG A 63 10.26 31.82 -8.54
N LYS A 64 9.29 30.95 -8.22
CA LYS A 64 9.56 29.68 -7.52
C LYS A 64 10.74 28.99 -8.18
N ALA A 65 11.75 28.65 -7.39
CA ALA A 65 12.89 27.88 -7.87
C ALA A 65 12.37 26.63 -8.61
N PRO A 66 12.97 26.25 -9.76
CA PRO A 66 12.48 25.13 -10.54
C PRO A 66 12.46 23.88 -9.66
N VAL A 67 11.25 23.34 -9.43
CA VAL A 67 11.07 22.11 -8.65
C VAL A 67 11.92 21.04 -9.31
N ALA A 68 12.93 20.53 -8.58
CA ALA A 68 13.87 19.56 -9.09
C ALA A 68 13.10 18.41 -9.76
N ARG A 69 13.26 18.30 -11.09
CA ARG A 69 12.44 17.43 -11.92
C ARG A 69 12.75 15.98 -11.52
N ARG A 70 11.85 15.34 -10.76
CA ARG A 70 12.02 13.94 -10.36
C ARG A 70 12.33 13.11 -11.62
N PRO A 71 13.31 12.19 -11.56
CA PRO A 71 13.64 11.37 -12.72
C PRO A 71 12.39 10.66 -13.22
N ALA A 72 12.26 10.56 -14.54
CA ALA A 72 11.13 9.87 -15.15
C ALA A 72 11.10 8.42 -14.67
N LEU A 73 9.92 7.92 -14.30
CA LEU A 73 9.76 6.51 -13.95
C LEU A 73 9.89 5.67 -15.23
N PRO A 74 10.60 4.54 -15.21
CA PRO A 74 10.74 3.69 -16.39
C PRO A 74 9.39 3.10 -16.79
N THR A 75 9.20 2.94 -18.10
CA THR A 75 8.03 2.25 -18.68
C THR A 75 8.39 0.81 -18.98
N LEU A 76 7.62 -0.13 -18.44
CA LEU A 76 7.82 -1.58 -18.58
C LEU A 76 6.59 -2.23 -19.22
N PHE A 77 6.79 -3.35 -19.91
CA PHE A 77 5.73 -4.15 -20.51
C PHE A 77 5.91 -5.62 -20.11
N PHE A 78 4.82 -6.30 -19.79
CA PHE A 78 4.81 -7.74 -19.49
C PHE A 78 3.66 -8.42 -20.22
N ALA A 79 3.97 -9.56 -20.87
CA ALA A 79 3.02 -10.35 -21.63
C ALA A 79 2.05 -11.15 -20.74
N SER A 80 2.38 -11.39 -19.47
CA SER A 80 1.59 -12.19 -18.52
C SER A 80 1.67 -11.68 -17.08
N ALA A 81 0.70 -12.07 -16.26
CA ALA A 81 0.70 -11.77 -14.83
C ALA A 81 1.91 -12.36 -14.10
N THR A 82 2.29 -13.60 -14.42
CA THR A 82 3.45 -14.29 -13.84
C THR A 82 4.77 -13.54 -14.09
N ALA A 83 4.95 -12.96 -15.28
CA ALA A 83 6.15 -12.18 -15.60
C ALA A 83 6.21 -10.86 -14.80
N TRP A 84 5.06 -10.23 -14.58
CA TRP A 84 4.95 -9.04 -13.71
C TRP A 84 5.18 -9.38 -12.23
N GLU A 85 4.62 -10.50 -11.75
CA GLU A 85 4.76 -10.98 -10.37
C GLU A 85 6.21 -11.39 -10.06
N ALA A 86 6.88 -12.08 -10.99
CA ALA A 86 8.32 -12.37 -10.87
C ALA A 86 9.16 -11.09 -10.76
N TRP A 87 8.87 -10.07 -11.58
CA TRP A 87 9.55 -8.77 -11.50
C TRP A 87 9.29 -8.08 -10.15
N LEU A 88 8.04 -8.09 -9.66
CA LEU A 88 7.69 -7.57 -8.33
C LEU A 88 8.38 -8.31 -7.18
N SER A 89 8.59 -9.62 -7.30
CA SER A 89 9.30 -10.41 -6.29
C SER A 89 10.79 -10.08 -6.20
N ALA A 90 11.43 -9.80 -7.35
CA ALA A 90 12.83 -9.39 -7.41
C ALA A 90 13.02 -7.95 -6.89
N GLN A 91 12.02 -7.10 -7.11
CA GLN A 91 12.05 -5.68 -6.76
C GLN A 91 11.56 -5.43 -5.33
N GLN A 92 12.51 -5.38 -4.39
CA GLN A 92 12.21 -4.99 -3.00
C GLN A 92 11.43 -3.65 -2.98
N PRO A 93 10.24 -3.58 -2.34
CA PRO A 93 9.38 -2.39 -2.41
C PRO A 93 10.10 -1.11 -1.97
N SER A 94 10.98 -1.18 -0.98
CA SER A 94 11.72 -0.01 -0.47
C SER A 94 12.70 0.62 -1.48
N ALA A 95 13.11 -0.12 -2.52
CA ALA A 95 14.21 0.29 -3.41
C ALA A 95 13.77 1.09 -4.65
N SER A 96 12.47 1.07 -5.00
CA SER A 96 11.98 1.66 -6.26
C SER A 96 11.21 2.96 -6.07
N SER A 97 11.38 3.91 -6.99
CA SER A 97 10.49 5.09 -7.11
C SER A 97 9.13 4.76 -7.75
N GLY A 98 8.94 3.53 -8.25
CA GLY A 98 7.79 3.09 -9.03
C GLY A 98 8.08 2.97 -10.52
N VAL A 99 7.09 2.52 -11.28
CA VAL A 99 7.15 2.27 -12.73
C VAL A 99 5.86 2.70 -13.43
N TRP A 100 5.93 2.89 -14.75
CA TRP A 100 4.76 2.87 -15.62
C TRP A 100 4.62 1.49 -16.24
N LEU A 101 3.55 0.77 -15.93
CA LEU A 101 3.23 -0.49 -16.58
C LEU A 101 2.40 -0.21 -17.84
N LYS A 102 2.94 -0.59 -19.00
CA LYS A 102 2.26 -0.57 -20.30
C LYS A 102 1.32 -1.78 -20.37
N LEU A 103 0.02 -1.52 -20.39
CA LEU A 103 -1.05 -2.51 -20.42
C LEU A 103 -1.73 -2.47 -21.79
N ALA A 104 -1.91 -3.63 -22.42
CA ALA A 104 -2.67 -3.72 -23.67
C ALA A 104 -4.15 -3.38 -23.44
N LYS A 105 -4.76 -2.69 -24.40
CA LYS A 105 -6.23 -2.54 -24.46
C LYS A 105 -6.85 -3.86 -24.93
N LYS A 106 -8.02 -4.21 -24.40
CA LYS A 106 -8.72 -5.46 -24.76
C LYS A 106 -8.90 -5.68 -26.27
N ALA A 107 -9.07 -4.61 -27.05
CA ALA A 107 -9.28 -4.66 -28.50
C ALA A 107 -7.99 -4.70 -29.34
N SER A 108 -6.79 -4.69 -28.74
CA SER A 108 -5.53 -4.60 -29.51
C SER A 108 -5.00 -5.94 -30.01
N GLY A 109 -5.55 -7.07 -29.55
CA GLY A 109 -5.04 -8.41 -29.85
C GLY A 109 -3.69 -8.75 -29.20
N VAL A 110 -3.06 -7.82 -28.47
CA VAL A 110 -1.74 -8.03 -27.85
C VAL A 110 -1.88 -8.73 -26.50
N ALA A 111 -1.18 -9.86 -26.34
CA ALA A 111 -1.05 -10.54 -25.04
C ALA A 111 -0.34 -9.64 -24.02
N SER A 112 -0.99 -9.40 -22.88
CA SER A 112 -0.48 -8.55 -21.80
C SER A 112 -1.11 -8.94 -20.48
N VAL A 113 -0.43 -8.64 -19.36
CA VAL A 113 -1.06 -8.69 -18.04
C VAL A 113 -2.32 -7.81 -18.01
N SER A 114 -3.42 -8.31 -17.45
CA SER A 114 -4.64 -7.50 -17.28
C SER A 114 -4.46 -6.48 -16.15
N TYR A 115 -5.19 -5.37 -16.19
CA TYR A 115 -5.14 -4.38 -15.10
C TYR A 115 -5.45 -5.01 -13.74
N ASP A 116 -6.48 -5.86 -13.66
CA ASP A 116 -6.89 -6.51 -12.42
C ASP A 116 -5.79 -7.44 -11.87
N ALA A 117 -5.21 -8.30 -12.71
CA ALA A 117 -4.11 -9.17 -12.31
C ALA A 117 -2.84 -8.37 -11.93
N ALA A 118 -2.59 -7.23 -12.59
CA ALA A 118 -1.49 -6.35 -12.25
C ALA A 118 -1.67 -5.69 -10.87
N VAL A 119 -2.90 -5.27 -10.53
CA VAL A 119 -3.27 -4.75 -9.20
C VAL A 119 -3.15 -5.83 -8.13
N ASP A 120 -3.65 -7.03 -8.39
CA ASP A 120 -3.65 -8.12 -7.41
C ASP A 120 -2.22 -8.57 -7.08
N ALA A 121 -1.35 -8.75 -8.09
CA ALA A 121 0.06 -9.01 -7.90
C ALA A 121 0.75 -7.84 -7.17
N ALA A 122 0.45 -6.59 -7.52
CA ALA A 122 1.00 -5.43 -6.82
C ALA A 122 0.64 -5.44 -5.33
N LEU A 123 -0.62 -5.74 -4.98
CA LEU A 123 -1.06 -5.84 -3.58
C LEU A 123 -0.35 -6.97 -2.83
N CYS A 124 -0.18 -8.15 -3.45
CA CYS A 124 0.58 -9.27 -2.87
C CYS A 124 2.01 -8.87 -2.50
N HIS A 125 2.65 -8.02 -3.29
CA HIS A 125 4.03 -7.57 -3.09
C HIS A 125 4.18 -6.23 -2.32
N GLY A 126 3.09 -5.64 -1.80
CA GLY A 126 3.16 -4.38 -1.04
C GLY A 126 3.30 -3.12 -1.92
N TRP A 127 2.91 -3.23 -3.19
CA TRP A 127 2.78 -2.13 -4.14
C TRP A 127 1.30 -1.71 -4.27
N ILE A 128 1.06 -0.59 -4.95
CA ILE A 128 -0.26 -0.07 -5.29
C ILE A 128 -0.22 0.61 -6.66
N ASP A 129 -1.35 0.59 -7.36
CA ASP A 129 -1.56 1.36 -8.57
C ASP A 129 -1.79 2.86 -8.27
N GLY A 130 -2.12 3.64 -9.30
CA GLY A 130 -2.22 5.10 -9.17
C GLY A 130 -2.70 5.74 -10.47
N GLN A 131 -2.01 6.79 -10.92
CA GLN A 131 -2.38 7.50 -12.15
C GLN A 131 -2.35 6.57 -13.37
N ARG A 132 -3.42 6.63 -14.18
CA ARG A 132 -3.45 6.12 -15.55
C ARG A 132 -3.06 7.23 -16.52
N ARG A 133 -2.39 6.91 -17.62
CA ARG A 133 -2.07 7.83 -18.73
C ARG A 133 -2.24 7.15 -20.10
N ARG A 134 -2.38 7.96 -21.13
CA ARG A 134 -2.19 7.55 -22.53
C ARG A 134 -0.69 7.27 -22.78
N CYS A 135 -0.36 6.51 -23.81
CA CYS A 135 0.98 6.53 -24.38
C CYS A 135 1.19 7.84 -25.16
N ASP A 136 2.44 8.30 -25.23
CA ASP A 136 2.79 9.53 -25.94
C ASP A 136 2.81 9.32 -27.46
N ASP A 137 3.36 8.18 -27.91
CA ASP A 137 3.26 7.69 -29.29
C ASP A 137 1.81 7.28 -29.64
N ASP A 138 1.32 7.71 -30.81
CA ASP A 138 -0.08 7.58 -31.21
C ASP A 138 -0.47 6.14 -31.60
N ASP A 139 0.38 5.41 -32.32
CA ASP A 139 0.13 4.02 -32.75
C ASP A 139 0.20 3.05 -31.56
N GLU A 140 1.10 3.33 -30.61
CA GLU A 140 1.14 2.68 -29.32
C GLU A 140 -0.05 3.07 -28.45
N ALA A 141 -0.50 4.33 -28.47
CA ALA A 141 -1.68 4.78 -27.75
C ALA A 141 -2.99 4.21 -28.28
N LEU A 142 -3.05 3.71 -29.52
CA LEU A 142 -4.18 2.91 -30.01
C LEU A 142 -4.22 1.55 -29.30
N ARG A 143 -3.07 0.88 -29.14
CA ARG A 143 -2.97 -0.50 -28.65
C ARG A 143 -2.81 -0.64 -27.13
N PHE A 144 -2.28 0.38 -26.46
CA PHE A 144 -1.88 0.33 -25.04
C PHE A 144 -2.37 1.54 -24.23
N PHE A 145 -2.19 1.46 -22.92
CA PHE A 145 -2.22 2.58 -21.99
C PHE A 145 -1.20 2.35 -20.88
N LEU A 146 -0.81 3.42 -20.19
CA LEU A 146 0.14 3.36 -19.08
C LEU A 146 -0.61 3.41 -17.74
N GLN A 147 -0.24 2.54 -16.82
CA GLN A 147 -0.73 2.52 -15.44
C GLN A 147 0.46 2.64 -14.49
N ARG A 148 0.48 3.67 -13.63
CA ARG A 148 1.55 3.82 -12.65
C ARG A 148 1.38 2.80 -11.53
N PHE A 149 2.48 2.16 -11.16
CA PHE A 149 2.59 1.34 -9.95
C PHE A 149 3.73 1.88 -9.08
N THR A 150 3.50 1.94 -7.78
CA THR A 150 4.49 2.39 -6.79
C THR A 150 4.46 1.49 -5.56
N PRO A 151 5.60 1.28 -4.88
CA PRO A 151 5.62 0.74 -3.54
C PRO A 151 4.68 1.54 -2.62
N ARG A 152 3.97 0.86 -1.73
CA ARG A 152 3.17 1.56 -0.71
C ARG A 152 4.09 2.33 0.24
N ARG A 153 3.59 3.45 0.74
CA ARG A 153 4.27 4.28 1.74
C ARG A 153 3.61 4.03 3.09
N ARG A 154 4.38 4.20 4.17
CA ARG A 154 3.91 4.02 5.56
C ARG A 154 2.58 4.72 5.92
N ARG A 155 2.19 5.78 5.21
CA ARG A 155 0.92 6.52 5.40
C ARG A 155 -0.06 6.42 4.21
N SER A 156 0.14 5.48 3.28
CA SER A 156 -0.75 5.29 2.13
C SER A 156 -2.12 4.80 2.61
N VAL A 157 -3.17 5.59 2.33
CA VAL A 157 -4.57 5.24 2.59
C VAL A 157 -4.99 3.97 1.87
N TRP A 158 -6.03 3.30 2.40
CA TRP A 158 -6.66 2.15 1.76
C TRP A 158 -8.04 2.53 1.22
N SER A 159 -8.41 1.92 0.09
CA SER A 159 -9.78 1.94 -0.43
C SER A 159 -10.47 0.62 -0.08
N ARG A 160 -11.79 0.64 0.05
CA ARG A 160 -12.61 -0.57 0.29
C ARG A 160 -12.38 -1.64 -0.76
N ARG A 161 -12.17 -1.23 -2.02
CA ARG A 161 -11.83 -2.13 -3.14
C ARG A 161 -10.51 -2.88 -2.90
N ASN A 162 -9.47 -2.19 -2.43
CA ASN A 162 -8.16 -2.83 -2.24
C ASN A 162 -8.13 -3.67 -0.94
N VAL A 163 -8.92 -3.30 0.08
CA VAL A 163 -9.21 -4.15 1.24
C VAL A 163 -9.89 -5.45 0.81
N ALA A 164 -10.93 -5.37 -0.03
CA ALA A 164 -11.64 -6.55 -0.54
C ALA A 164 -10.74 -7.47 -1.40
N ARG A 165 -9.91 -6.89 -2.29
CA ARG A 165 -8.91 -7.66 -3.06
C ARG A 165 -7.92 -8.38 -2.14
N VAL A 166 -7.35 -7.68 -1.15
CA VAL A 166 -6.44 -8.32 -0.17
C VAL A 166 -7.15 -9.42 0.63
N ALA A 167 -8.41 -9.26 1.00
CA ALA A 167 -9.16 -10.31 1.70
C ALA A 167 -9.29 -11.59 0.85
N ALA A 168 -9.56 -11.47 -0.45
CA ALA A 168 -9.55 -12.61 -1.38
C ALA A 168 -8.15 -13.21 -1.54
N LEU A 169 -7.12 -12.39 -1.75
CA LEU A 169 -5.73 -12.83 -1.92
C LEU A 169 -5.14 -13.50 -0.67
N LEU A 170 -5.61 -13.12 0.53
CA LEU A 170 -5.32 -13.80 1.79
C LEU A 170 -5.98 -15.18 1.84
N ALA A 171 -7.25 -15.30 1.44
CA ALA A 171 -7.96 -16.58 1.39
C ALA A 171 -7.36 -17.53 0.34
N GLU A 172 -6.83 -16.99 -0.77
CA GLU A 172 -6.08 -17.72 -1.80
C GLU A 172 -4.64 -18.08 -1.37
N GLY A 173 -4.14 -17.56 -0.24
CA GLY A 173 -2.77 -17.79 0.23
C GLY A 173 -1.67 -17.12 -0.61
N ARG A 174 -2.01 -16.12 -1.44
CA ARG A 174 -1.11 -15.50 -2.43
C ARG A 174 -0.33 -14.29 -1.94
N MET A 175 -0.66 -13.77 -0.75
CA MET A 175 0.01 -12.59 -0.20
C MET A 175 1.48 -12.90 0.16
N ALA A 176 2.42 -12.24 -0.50
CA ALA A 176 3.83 -12.33 -0.17
C ALA A 176 4.16 -11.57 1.14
N PRO A 177 5.28 -11.86 1.83
CA PRO A 177 5.64 -11.21 3.09
C PRO A 177 5.71 -9.67 3.02
N ALA A 178 5.96 -9.12 1.83
CA ALA A 178 5.94 -7.68 1.60
C ALA A 178 4.53 -7.07 1.65
N GLY A 179 3.54 -7.70 1.01
CA GLY A 179 2.14 -7.27 1.08
C GLY A 179 1.56 -7.44 2.48
N LEU A 180 1.89 -8.54 3.17
CA LEU A 180 1.45 -8.79 4.56
C LEU A 180 1.90 -7.66 5.50
N ARG A 181 3.17 -7.24 5.45
CA ARG A 181 3.68 -6.12 6.27
C ARG A 181 2.90 -4.82 6.06
N GLU A 182 2.46 -4.52 4.84
CA GLU A 182 1.67 -3.31 4.54
C GLU A 182 0.23 -3.41 5.03
N VAL A 183 -0.34 -4.64 5.10
CA VAL A 183 -1.65 -4.92 5.70
C VAL A 183 -1.59 -4.80 7.22
N ASP A 184 -0.61 -5.44 7.85
CA ASP A 184 -0.42 -5.43 9.30
C ASP A 184 -0.14 -4.01 9.81
N ALA A 185 0.73 -3.25 9.12
CA ALA A 185 0.99 -1.85 9.44
C ALA A 185 -0.26 -0.96 9.33
N ALA A 186 -1.19 -1.29 8.41
CA ALA A 186 -2.41 -0.52 8.21
C ALA A 186 -3.53 -0.87 9.20
N ARG A 187 -3.55 -2.10 9.71
CA ARG A 187 -4.40 -2.50 10.85
C ARG A 187 -3.88 -1.87 12.14
N ALA A 188 -2.57 -1.90 12.36
CA ALA A 188 -1.93 -1.34 13.56
C ALA A 188 -2.13 0.19 13.72
N ASP A 189 -2.26 0.95 12.62
CA ASP A 189 -2.48 2.40 12.65
C ASP A 189 -3.90 2.86 12.27
N GLY A 190 -4.84 1.92 12.14
CA GLY A 190 -6.25 2.20 11.88
C GLY A 190 -6.58 2.66 10.46
N ARG A 191 -5.63 2.63 9.51
CA ARG A 191 -5.90 2.93 8.08
C ARG A 191 -6.73 1.86 7.39
N TRP A 192 -6.74 0.64 7.90
CA TRP A 192 -7.49 -0.49 7.35
C TRP A 192 -9.01 -0.31 7.56
N GLU A 193 -9.41 0.07 8.77
CA GLU A 193 -10.80 0.30 9.19
C GLU A 193 -11.35 1.60 8.58
N ARG A 194 -10.47 2.59 8.35
CA ARG A 194 -10.78 3.87 7.70
C ARG A 194 -10.77 3.80 6.16
N ALA A 195 -10.93 2.61 5.59
CA ALA A 195 -10.96 2.44 4.14
C ALA A 195 -12.19 3.13 3.51
N TYR A 196 -11.92 3.99 2.52
CA TYR A 196 -12.94 4.78 1.81
C TYR A 196 -13.56 4.04 0.62
#